data_AF-A0A6V8C9W8-F1
#
_entry.id   AF-A0A6V8C9W8-F1
#
_cell.length_a   1.000
_cell.length_b   1.000
_cell.length_c   1.000
_cell.angle_alpha   90.00
_cell.angle_beta   90.00
_cell.angle_gamma   90.00
#
_symmetry.space_group_name_H-M   'P 1'
#
loop_
_entity.id
_entity.type
_entity.pdbx_description
1 polymer ?
#
loop_
_entity_poly.entity_id
_entity_poly.type
_entity_poly.pdbx_seq_one_letter_code
_entity_poly.pdbx_strand_id
1 'polypeptide(L)'
;MDNLDRFMTVAEQVLNDRFIKYMQQPCRLVLRLNGLTEQHKRRLDSLRMRDRRKLFSFDTLIVGRTPPLGYLKRAAYACAAKGCTYVGYIEQRLARQRESPGQCPVCAERYLAGLAQEEREMAMRFLPRSKYRMNDEELRYIDVQYLSVMDVVPDGDGPWSIGQHVWTAVVDEDFVDEYPVGSLVRLHATVHVDHLPERTFDKDTRRVMILRVEGIEMLDEPATHFDDVTWTSEPSWR
;
A
#
# COMPACT_ATOMS: atom_id res chain seq x y z
N MET A 1 -1.95 15.30 -11.07
CA MET A 1 -1.81 15.12 -9.60
C MET A 1 -1.69 13.63 -9.32
N ASP A 2 -0.45 13.14 -9.35
CA ASP A 2 0.02 11.76 -9.04
C ASP A 2 1.55 11.85 -8.77
N ASN A 3 2.01 12.93 -8.13
CA ASN A 3 3.45 13.24 -8.10
C ASN A 3 4.20 12.48 -7.00
N LEU A 4 3.58 12.23 -5.84
CA LEU A 4 4.26 11.60 -4.70
C LEU A 4 4.51 10.11 -4.94
N ASP A 5 3.50 9.29 -5.21
CA ASP A 5 3.67 7.85 -5.44
C ASP A 5 4.69 7.57 -6.56
N ARG A 6 4.62 8.37 -7.64
CA ARG A 6 5.56 8.29 -8.75
C ARG A 6 6.96 8.72 -8.34
N PHE A 7 7.09 9.82 -7.60
CA PHE A 7 8.36 10.29 -7.06
C PHE A 7 8.99 9.23 -6.15
N MET A 8 8.25 8.72 -5.17
CA MET A 8 8.73 7.68 -4.23
C MET A 8 9.20 6.44 -4.99
N THR A 9 8.41 5.97 -5.97
CA THR A 9 8.78 4.81 -6.79
C THR A 9 10.07 5.04 -7.56
N VAL A 10 10.21 6.19 -8.24
CA VAL A 10 11.41 6.51 -9.03
C VAL A 10 12.61 6.74 -8.11
N ALA A 11 12.43 7.42 -6.98
CA ALA A 11 13.48 7.66 -6.01
C ALA A 11 13.99 6.35 -5.40
N GLU A 12 13.09 5.45 -4.98
CA GLU A 12 13.44 4.11 -4.51
C GLU A 12 14.22 3.33 -5.58
N GLN A 13 13.77 3.33 -6.83
CA GLN A 13 14.45 2.63 -7.93
C GLN A 13 15.87 3.16 -8.12
N VAL A 14 16.03 4.48 -8.24
CA VAL A 14 17.33 5.12 -8.44
C VAL A 14 18.27 4.88 -7.26
N LEU A 15 17.77 4.93 -6.03
CA LEU A 15 18.55 4.67 -4.83
C LEU A 15 19.00 3.21 -4.79
N ASN A 16 18.10 2.25 -5.01
CA ASN A 16 18.43 0.84 -5.03
C ASN A 16 19.43 0.49 -6.15
N ASP A 17 19.23 1.00 -7.37
CA ASP A 17 20.12 0.76 -8.51
C ASP A 17 21.54 1.27 -8.27
N ARG A 18 21.68 2.39 -7.56
CA ARG A 18 22.99 2.91 -7.15
C ARG A 18 23.56 2.12 -5.99
N PHE A 19 22.75 1.85 -4.98
CA PHE A 19 23.18 1.22 -3.74
C PHE A 19 23.68 -0.20 -3.93
N ILE A 20 23.05 -0.98 -4.81
CA ILE A 20 23.48 -2.35 -5.17
C ILE A 20 24.94 -2.39 -5.65
N LYS A 21 25.44 -1.33 -6.31
CA LYS A 21 26.82 -1.26 -6.81
C LYS A 21 27.86 -1.15 -5.68
N TYR A 22 27.45 -0.73 -4.49
CA TYR A 22 28.33 -0.54 -3.34
C TYR A 22 28.25 -1.68 -2.32
N MET A 23 27.28 -2.59 -2.46
CA MET A 23 27.02 -3.63 -1.48
C MET A 23 27.59 -4.98 -1.91
N GLN A 24 28.22 -5.67 -0.96
CA GLN A 24 28.67 -7.06 -1.13
C GLN A 24 27.53 -8.07 -0.92
N GLN A 25 26.46 -7.65 -0.24
CA GLN A 25 25.26 -8.46 0.01
C GLN A 25 24.02 -7.75 -0.51
N PRO A 26 23.07 -8.46 -1.14
CA PRO A 26 21.86 -7.85 -1.64
C PRO A 26 20.95 -7.45 -0.48
N CYS A 27 20.72 -6.15 -0.31
CA CYS A 27 19.62 -5.64 0.48
C CYS A 27 18.91 -4.52 -0.29
N ARG A 28 17.64 -4.30 0.06
CA ARG A 28 16.79 -3.31 -0.58
C ARG A 28 16.62 -2.12 0.36
N LEU A 29 16.82 -0.93 -0.18
CA LEU A 29 16.48 0.31 0.50
C LEU A 29 14.99 0.60 0.36
N VAL A 30 14.38 1.00 1.48
CA VAL A 30 13.03 1.56 1.54
C VAL A 30 13.16 3.04 1.90
N LEU A 31 12.44 3.90 1.19
CA LEU A 31 12.48 5.34 1.42
C LEU A 31 11.35 5.70 2.39
N ARG A 32 11.69 6.35 3.52
CA ARG A 32 10.71 6.84 4.50
C ARG A 32 10.71 8.37 4.56
N LEU A 33 9.52 8.95 4.71
CA LEU A 33 9.31 10.39 4.75
C LEU A 33 9.14 10.86 6.19
N ASN A 34 10.16 11.52 6.74
CA ASN A 34 10.12 12.14 8.07
C ASN A 34 10.36 13.66 7.96
N GLY A 35 10.07 14.40 9.03
CA GLY A 35 10.35 15.83 9.15
C GLY A 35 9.42 16.72 8.32
N LEU A 36 8.21 16.26 8.02
CA LEU A 36 7.24 17.10 7.29
C LEU A 36 6.82 18.31 8.14
N THR A 37 6.75 19.48 7.49
CA THR A 37 6.42 20.74 8.16
C THR A 37 5.00 20.75 8.74
N GLU A 38 4.76 21.61 9.74
CA GLU A 38 3.44 21.81 10.37
C GLU A 38 2.33 22.18 9.39
N GLN A 39 2.66 22.68 8.19
CA GLN A 39 1.68 22.93 7.11
C GLN A 39 0.94 21.64 6.67
N HIS A 40 1.62 20.50 6.79
CA HIS A 40 1.10 19.17 6.47
C HIS A 40 0.34 18.56 7.66
N LYS A 41 0.36 19.18 8.84
CA LYS A 41 -0.32 18.65 10.02
C LYS A 41 -1.84 18.75 9.87
N ARG A 42 -2.54 17.65 10.10
CA ARG A 42 -4.00 17.58 10.09
C ARG A 42 -4.49 16.69 11.23
N ARG A 43 -5.74 16.90 11.63
CA ARG A 43 -6.44 16.02 12.57
C ARG A 43 -7.10 14.88 11.81
N LEU A 44 -7.04 13.66 12.34
CA LEU A 44 -7.68 12.51 11.69
C LEU A 44 -9.19 12.74 11.49
N ASP A 45 -9.89 13.22 12.52
CA ASP A 45 -11.33 13.49 12.47
C ASP A 45 -11.74 14.59 11.46
N SER A 46 -10.77 15.39 11.01
CA SER A 46 -11.00 16.44 9.99
C SER A 46 -10.95 15.93 8.55
N LEU A 47 -10.47 14.70 8.32
CA LEU A 47 -10.26 14.15 6.99
C LEU A 47 -11.58 13.93 6.24
N ARG A 48 -11.55 14.23 4.92
CA ARG A 48 -12.68 14.04 4.01
C ARG A 48 -12.22 13.40 2.70
N MET A 49 -13.15 12.87 1.90
CA MET A 49 -12.84 12.23 0.60
C MET A 49 -12.10 13.12 -0.43
N ARG A 50 -12.14 14.45 -0.25
CA ARG A 50 -11.35 15.42 -1.04
C ARG A 50 -9.85 15.40 -0.73
N ASP A 51 -9.49 14.79 0.39
CA ASP A 51 -8.13 14.69 0.90
C ASP A 51 -7.44 13.39 0.47
N ARG A 52 -8.16 12.51 -0.25
CA ARG A 52 -7.57 11.32 -0.90
C ARG A 52 -6.37 11.71 -1.76
N ARG A 53 -5.34 10.85 -1.75
CA ARG A 53 -4.05 11.00 -2.45
C ARG A 53 -3.19 12.18 -1.99
N LYS A 54 -3.50 12.82 -0.86
CA LYS A 54 -2.65 13.85 -0.26
C LYS A 54 -1.89 13.26 0.92
N LEU A 55 -0.68 13.79 1.12
CA LEU A 55 0.20 13.47 2.23
C LEU A 55 -0.03 14.46 3.38
N PHE A 56 -0.18 13.93 4.59
CA PHE A 56 -0.33 14.73 5.80
C PHE A 56 0.43 14.09 6.98
N SER A 57 0.60 14.87 8.03
CA SER A 57 1.13 14.42 9.32
C SER A 57 0.01 14.38 10.35
N PHE A 58 -0.04 13.32 11.14
CA PHE A 58 -1.05 13.10 12.17
C PHE A 58 -0.37 12.72 13.48
N ASP A 59 -0.71 13.41 14.57
CA ASP A 59 -0.30 12.97 15.92
C ASP A 59 -1.33 11.96 16.40
N THR A 60 -0.87 10.74 16.70
CA THR A 60 -1.76 9.59 16.89
C THR A 60 -1.33 8.69 18.03
N LEU A 61 -2.31 8.01 18.61
CA LEU A 61 -2.13 6.92 19.57
C LEU A 61 -2.44 5.61 18.86
N ILE A 62 -1.51 4.65 18.92
CA ILE A 62 -1.75 3.29 18.44
C ILE A 62 -2.59 2.54 19.48
N VAL A 63 -3.80 2.15 19.11
CA VAL A 63 -4.77 1.48 20.00
C VAL A 63 -4.97 0.00 19.66
N GLY A 64 -4.40 -0.47 18.55
CA GLY A 64 -4.46 -1.88 18.15
C GLY A 64 -3.59 -2.18 16.94
N ARG A 65 -3.30 -3.45 16.71
CA ARG A 65 -2.57 -3.93 15.53
C ARG A 65 -3.02 -5.33 15.12
N THR A 66 -2.98 -5.63 13.83
CA THR A 66 -3.15 -7.00 13.32
C THR A 66 -1.84 -7.77 13.42
N PRO A 67 -1.85 -9.11 13.30
CA PRO A 67 -0.63 -9.86 12.98
C PRO A 67 -0.02 -9.35 11.65
N PRO A 68 1.30 -9.54 11.45
CA PRO A 68 1.94 -9.35 10.15
C PRO A 68 1.27 -10.18 9.05
N LEU A 69 1.15 -9.61 7.86
CA LEU A 69 0.55 -10.23 6.69
C LEU A 69 1.48 -10.11 5.49
N GLY A 70 1.54 -11.15 4.65
CA GLY A 70 2.22 -11.08 3.37
C GLY A 70 1.33 -10.45 2.30
N TYR A 71 1.81 -9.38 1.66
CA TYR A 71 1.13 -8.72 0.54
C TYR A 71 1.89 -8.93 -0.76
N LEU A 72 1.24 -9.53 -1.76
CA LEU A 72 1.76 -9.65 -3.12
C LEU A 72 1.81 -8.27 -3.78
N LYS A 73 2.94 -7.56 -3.67
CA LYS A 73 3.15 -6.23 -4.27
C LYS A 73 3.28 -6.30 -5.78
N ARG A 74 4.00 -7.30 -6.30
CA ARG A 74 4.19 -7.51 -7.74
C ARG A 74 3.94 -8.95 -8.12
N ALA A 75 3.03 -9.16 -9.07
CA ALA A 75 2.77 -10.47 -9.66
C ALA A 75 3.50 -10.61 -10.99
N ALA A 76 4.06 -11.79 -11.24
CA ALA A 76 4.69 -12.17 -12.49
C ALA A 76 3.85 -13.26 -13.18
N TYR A 77 3.61 -13.07 -14.47
CA TYR A 77 2.76 -13.95 -15.27
C TYR A 77 3.48 -14.37 -16.55
N ALA A 78 3.82 -15.65 -16.65
CA ALA A 78 4.40 -16.23 -17.85
C ALA A 78 3.27 -16.64 -18.83
N CYS A 79 3.42 -16.28 -20.11
CA CYS A 79 2.49 -16.73 -21.13
C CYS A 79 2.53 -18.26 -21.28
N ALA A 80 1.36 -18.90 -21.24
CA ALA A 80 1.25 -20.35 -21.32
C ALA A 80 1.31 -20.91 -22.75
N ALA A 81 1.45 -20.04 -23.76
CA ALA A 81 1.54 -20.46 -25.16
C ALA A 81 2.90 -21.14 -25.44
N LYS A 82 2.88 -22.25 -26.18
CA LYS A 82 4.09 -23.01 -26.52
C LYS A 82 5.09 -22.14 -27.29
N GLY A 83 6.34 -22.09 -26.80
CA GLY A 83 7.40 -21.30 -27.42
C GLY A 83 7.25 -19.78 -27.28
N CYS A 84 6.40 -19.30 -26.38
CA CYS A 84 6.34 -17.90 -25.97
C CYS A 84 7.14 -17.72 -24.67
N THR A 85 8.05 -16.74 -24.65
CA THR A 85 8.89 -16.42 -23.48
C THR A 85 8.47 -15.12 -22.79
N TYR A 86 7.33 -14.55 -23.18
CA TYR A 86 6.81 -13.32 -22.57
C TYR A 86 6.42 -13.54 -21.12
N VAL A 87 6.97 -12.68 -20.25
CA VAL A 87 6.58 -12.53 -18.84
C VAL A 87 6.04 -11.12 -18.65
N GLY A 88 4.82 -11.02 -18.13
CA GLY A 88 4.19 -9.77 -17.74
C GLY A 88 4.30 -9.55 -16.24
N TYR A 89 4.78 -8.38 -15.82
CA TYR A 89 4.82 -7.96 -14.43
C TYR A 89 3.70 -6.96 -14.17
N ILE A 90 2.96 -7.16 -13.08
CA ILE A 90 1.85 -6.28 -12.68
C ILE A 90 2.02 -5.93 -11.21
N GLU A 91 2.18 -4.64 -10.93
CA GLU A 91 2.07 -4.09 -9.58
C GLU A 91 0.62 -4.23 -9.12
N GLN A 92 0.42 -4.97 -8.04
CA GLN A 92 -0.88 -5.18 -7.44
C GLN A 92 -1.23 -4.00 -6.55
N ARG A 93 -2.49 -3.87 -6.19
CA ARG A 93 -2.94 -2.87 -5.21
C ARG A 93 -3.34 -3.58 -3.92
N LEU A 94 -2.98 -2.96 -2.80
CA LEU A 94 -3.34 -3.49 -1.48
C LEU A 94 -4.87 -3.59 -1.35
N ALA A 95 -5.34 -4.67 -0.73
CA ALA A 95 -6.76 -4.87 -0.44
C ALA A 95 -7.66 -4.68 -1.68
N ARG A 96 -7.21 -5.15 -2.84
CA ARG A 96 -7.95 -5.14 -4.11
C ARG A 96 -7.91 -6.52 -4.76
N GLN A 97 -8.87 -6.76 -5.64
CA GLN A 97 -8.85 -7.94 -6.47
C GLN A 97 -7.55 -7.95 -7.28
N ARG A 98 -6.90 -9.12 -7.31
CA ARG A 98 -5.66 -9.32 -8.04
C ARG A 98 -5.88 -9.02 -9.53
N GLU A 99 -5.06 -8.12 -10.07
CA GLU A 99 -5.02 -7.81 -11.48
C GLU A 99 -4.23 -8.88 -12.23
N SER A 100 -4.71 -9.26 -13.42
CA SER A 100 -4.05 -10.21 -14.31
C SER A 100 -3.81 -9.59 -15.69
N PRO A 101 -2.81 -10.06 -16.45
CA PRO A 101 -2.50 -9.47 -17.74
C PRO A 101 -3.64 -9.67 -18.73
N GLY A 102 -3.81 -8.67 -19.59
CA GLY A 102 -4.71 -8.76 -20.74
C GLY A 102 -4.11 -9.64 -21.85
N GLN A 103 -3.89 -9.07 -23.03
CA GLN A 103 -3.34 -9.83 -24.15
C GLN A 103 -1.81 -9.95 -24.09
N CYS A 104 -1.25 -11.11 -24.47
CA CYS A 104 0.18 -11.28 -24.64
C CYS A 104 0.63 -10.59 -25.94
N PRO A 105 1.53 -9.59 -25.88
CA PRO A 105 1.95 -8.84 -27.06
C PRO A 105 2.65 -9.74 -28.07
N VAL A 106 3.50 -10.66 -27.61
CA VAL A 106 4.25 -11.59 -28.48
C VAL A 106 3.32 -12.56 -29.20
N CYS A 107 2.32 -13.12 -28.49
CA CYS A 107 1.36 -14.02 -29.13
C CYS A 107 0.40 -13.28 -30.07
N ALA A 108 0.01 -12.05 -29.71
CA ALA A 108 -0.81 -11.21 -30.58
C ALA A 108 -0.07 -10.88 -31.88
N GLU A 109 1.19 -10.47 -31.79
CA GLU A 109 2.02 -10.18 -32.96
C GLU A 109 2.19 -11.41 -33.86
N ARG A 110 2.50 -12.58 -33.28
CA ARG A 110 2.61 -13.85 -34.02
C ARG A 110 1.32 -14.21 -34.75
N TYR A 111 0.17 -13.98 -34.11
CA TYR A 111 -1.14 -14.24 -34.72
C TYR A 111 -1.42 -13.29 -35.90
N LEU A 112 -1.11 -12.00 -35.73
CA LEU A 112 -1.37 -10.97 -36.74
C LEU A 112 -0.40 -11.02 -37.92
N ALA A 113 0.82 -11.54 -37.73
CA ALA A 113 1.86 -11.57 -38.76
C ALA A 113 1.42 -12.27 -40.05
N GLY A 114 0.57 -13.29 -39.97
CA GLY A 114 0.09 -14.06 -41.11
C GLY A 114 -1.17 -13.54 -41.82
N LEU A 115 -1.76 -12.43 -41.34
CA LEU A 115 -3.02 -11.90 -41.86
C LEU A 115 -2.81 -10.74 -42.85
N ALA A 116 -3.72 -10.60 -43.82
CA ALA A 116 -3.78 -9.41 -44.67
C ALA A 116 -4.19 -8.16 -43.88
N GLN A 117 -3.90 -6.96 -44.39
CA GLN A 117 -4.12 -5.71 -43.64
C GLN A 117 -5.58 -5.52 -43.18
N GLU A 118 -6.55 -5.80 -44.05
CA GLU A 118 -7.98 -5.70 -43.73
C GLU A 118 -8.40 -6.72 -42.65
N GLU A 119 -7.81 -7.92 -42.69
CA GLU A 119 -8.05 -8.98 -41.70
C GLU A 119 -7.40 -8.65 -40.35
N ARG A 120 -6.24 -7.98 -40.34
CA ARG A 120 -5.55 -7.53 -39.11
C ARG A 120 -6.41 -6.55 -38.33
N GLU A 121 -7.02 -5.58 -39.00
CA GLU A 121 -7.87 -4.58 -38.36
C GLU A 121 -9.10 -5.21 -37.69
N MET A 122 -9.69 -6.22 -38.32
CA MET A 122 -10.78 -7.01 -37.73
C MET A 122 -10.28 -7.90 -36.58
N ALA A 123 -9.15 -8.58 -36.77
CA ALA A 123 -8.54 -9.48 -35.79
C ALA A 123 -8.12 -8.77 -34.50
N MET A 124 -7.60 -7.54 -34.57
CA MET A 124 -7.23 -6.75 -33.39
C MET A 124 -8.41 -6.51 -32.43
N ARG A 125 -9.65 -6.44 -32.94
CA ARG A 125 -10.85 -6.25 -32.11
C ARG A 125 -11.25 -7.52 -31.36
N PHE A 126 -10.82 -8.70 -31.82
CA PHE A 126 -11.26 -10.00 -31.32
C PHE A 126 -10.09 -10.95 -31.02
N LEU A 127 -8.94 -10.40 -30.60
CA LEU A 127 -7.78 -11.22 -30.25
C LEU A 127 -8.15 -12.25 -29.17
N PRO A 128 -7.79 -13.53 -29.36
CA PRO A 128 -8.12 -14.57 -28.40
C PRO A 128 -7.39 -14.31 -27.08
N ARG A 129 -8.12 -14.39 -25.96
CA ARG A 129 -7.53 -14.16 -24.63
C ARG A 129 -6.33 -15.06 -24.40
N SER A 130 -5.21 -14.44 -24.05
CA SER A 130 -4.00 -15.16 -23.69
C SER A 130 -4.17 -15.91 -22.37
N LYS A 131 -3.68 -17.16 -22.32
CA LYS A 131 -3.57 -17.91 -21.08
C LYS A 131 -2.23 -17.59 -20.43
N TYR A 132 -2.25 -17.31 -19.13
CA TYR A 132 -1.06 -17.08 -18.33
C TYR A 132 -0.99 -18.06 -17.17
N ARG A 133 0.23 -18.38 -16.75
CA ARG A 133 0.52 -19.03 -15.47
C ARG A 133 1.26 -18.04 -14.59
N MET A 134 0.98 -18.07 -13.30
CA MET A 134 1.75 -17.30 -12.34
C MET A 134 3.16 -17.87 -12.27
N ASN A 135 4.17 -17.01 -12.28
CA ASN A 135 5.55 -17.40 -12.08
C ASN A 135 5.91 -17.13 -10.62
N ASP A 136 5.89 -18.18 -9.81
CA ASP A 136 6.07 -18.10 -8.35
C ASP A 136 7.47 -17.60 -7.95
N GLU A 137 8.49 -17.88 -8.77
CA GLU A 137 9.89 -17.49 -8.53
C GLU A 137 10.13 -15.98 -8.66
N GLU A 138 9.27 -15.29 -9.41
CA GLU A 138 9.41 -13.86 -9.70
C GLU A 138 8.35 -12.98 -9.01
N LEU A 139 7.56 -13.58 -8.12
CA LEU A 139 6.62 -12.85 -7.27
C LEU A 139 7.38 -12.01 -6.26
N ARG A 140 6.80 -10.86 -5.92
CA ARG A 140 7.31 -10.01 -4.86
C ARG A 140 6.26 -9.86 -3.77
N TYR A 141 6.53 -10.46 -2.63
CA TYR A 141 5.79 -10.22 -1.40
C TYR A 141 6.52 -9.17 -0.57
N ILE A 142 5.75 -8.40 0.20
CA ILE A 142 6.23 -7.52 1.25
C ILE A 142 5.40 -7.76 2.50
N ASP A 143 5.99 -7.58 3.67
CA ASP A 143 5.25 -7.64 4.93
C ASP A 143 4.46 -6.35 5.11
N VAL A 144 3.20 -6.48 5.55
CA VAL A 144 2.31 -5.38 5.88
C VAL A 144 1.60 -5.65 7.19
N GLN A 145 1.26 -4.58 7.91
CA GLN A 145 0.49 -4.66 9.14
C GLN A 145 -0.51 -3.51 9.20
N TYR A 146 -1.69 -3.79 9.73
CA TYR A 146 -2.73 -2.78 9.94
C TYR A 146 -2.68 -2.33 11.38
N LEU A 147 -2.59 -1.02 11.59
CA LEU A 147 -2.64 -0.36 12.88
C LEU A 147 -4.00 0.34 13.03
N SER A 148 -4.60 0.18 14.20
CA SER A 148 -5.74 0.96 14.65
C SER A 148 -5.21 2.17 15.40
N VAL A 149 -5.54 3.37 14.94
CA VAL A 149 -5.00 4.62 15.49
C VAL A 149 -6.10 5.62 15.81
N MET A 150 -5.89 6.43 16.83
CA MET A 150 -6.79 7.53 17.21
C MET A 150 -6.05 8.87 17.13
N ASP A 151 -6.79 9.95 16.84
CA ASP A 151 -6.26 11.32 16.87
C ASP A 151 -5.80 11.65 18.29
N VAL A 152 -4.72 12.40 18.42
CA VAL A 152 -4.29 12.90 19.72
C VAL A 152 -4.12 14.41 19.63
N VAL A 153 -4.79 15.12 20.52
CA VAL A 153 -4.71 16.58 20.62
C VAL A 153 -3.97 16.93 21.90
N PRO A 154 -2.75 17.49 21.80
CA PRO A 154 -2.03 17.97 22.96
C PRO A 154 -2.80 19.15 23.57
N ASP A 155 -3.14 19.05 24.86
CA ASP A 155 -3.62 20.19 25.63
C ASP A 155 -2.42 20.89 26.28
N GLY A 156 -2.40 22.22 26.25
CA GLY A 156 -1.23 23.04 26.59
C GLY A 156 -0.71 22.90 28.03
N ASP A 157 -1.52 22.40 28.96
CA ASP A 157 -1.17 22.23 30.38
C ASP A 157 -1.82 20.96 31.02
N GLY A 158 -2.30 20.00 30.21
CA GLY A 158 -3.10 18.85 30.68
C GLY A 158 -2.81 17.54 29.94
N PRO A 159 -3.42 16.40 30.36
CA PRO A 159 -3.28 15.13 29.65
C PRO A 159 -3.84 15.25 28.23
N TRP A 160 -3.19 14.59 27.27
CA TRP A 160 -3.61 14.59 25.87
C TRP A 160 -5.08 14.15 25.73
N SER A 161 -5.84 14.86 24.90
CA SER A 161 -7.21 14.43 24.56
C SER A 161 -7.19 13.51 23.35
N ILE A 162 -7.97 12.44 23.43
CA ILE A 162 -8.05 11.40 22.39
C ILE A 162 -9.25 11.70 21.47
N GLY A 163 -9.07 11.46 20.18
CA GLY A 163 -10.10 11.59 19.15
C GLY A 163 -11.27 10.63 19.34
N GLN A 164 -12.36 10.87 18.59
CA GLN A 164 -13.59 10.09 18.75
C GLN A 164 -13.63 8.81 17.92
N HIS A 165 -12.82 8.72 16.86
CA HIS A 165 -12.88 7.62 15.89
C HIS A 165 -11.56 6.87 15.81
N VAL A 166 -11.67 5.56 15.62
CA VAL A 166 -10.54 4.70 15.23
C VAL A 166 -10.37 4.75 13.73
N TRP A 167 -9.14 5.01 13.30
CA TRP A 167 -8.71 5.00 11.91
C TRP A 167 -7.78 3.83 11.65
N THR A 168 -7.79 3.36 10.39
CA THR A 168 -6.90 2.30 9.95
C THR A 168 -5.68 2.90 9.25
N ALA A 169 -4.50 2.65 9.79
CA ALA A 169 -3.23 2.90 9.15
C ALA A 169 -2.61 1.59 8.67
N VAL A 170 -1.89 1.65 7.55
CA VAL A 170 -1.17 0.52 6.98
C VAL A 170 0.31 0.85 6.98
N VAL A 171 1.08 0.00 7.64
CA VAL A 171 2.55 0.03 7.65
C VAL A 171 3.09 -1.17 6.88
N ASP A 172 4.33 -1.05 6.40
CA ASP A 172 4.99 -2.11 5.63
C ASP A 172 6.46 -2.28 6.03
N GLU A 173 7.03 -3.43 5.70
CA GLU A 173 8.46 -3.77 5.81
C GLU A 173 9.04 -3.44 7.21
N ASP A 174 9.93 -2.46 7.32
CA ASP A 174 10.63 -2.05 8.55
C ASP A 174 9.72 -1.52 9.67
N PHE A 175 8.49 -1.11 9.36
CA PHE A 175 7.54 -0.64 10.38
C PHE A 175 6.64 -1.74 10.94
N VAL A 176 6.70 -2.96 10.39
CA VAL A 176 5.92 -4.08 10.88
C VAL A 176 6.45 -4.54 12.24
N ASP A 177 5.54 -4.70 13.20
CA ASP A 177 5.79 -5.06 14.61
C ASP A 177 6.63 -4.08 15.45
N GLU A 178 7.20 -3.04 14.84
CA GLU A 178 8.07 -2.06 15.50
C GLU A 178 7.35 -1.21 16.55
N TYR A 179 6.08 -0.85 16.31
CA TYR A 179 5.33 0.05 17.18
C TYR A 179 4.26 -0.69 18.00
N PRO A 180 4.41 -0.82 19.33
CA PRO A 180 3.43 -1.49 20.18
C PRO A 180 2.15 -0.67 20.37
N VAL A 181 1.12 -1.34 20.89
CA VAL A 181 -0.11 -0.67 21.34
C VAL A 181 0.23 0.23 22.53
N GLY A 182 -0.34 1.44 22.55
CA GLY A 182 -0.05 2.49 23.52
C GLY A 182 1.00 3.50 23.05
N SER A 183 1.67 3.26 21.92
CA SER A 183 2.67 4.21 21.39
C SER A 183 2.04 5.49 20.86
N LEU A 184 2.61 6.63 21.27
CA LEU A 184 2.31 7.95 20.75
C LEU A 184 3.29 8.28 19.61
N VAL A 185 2.74 8.41 18.40
CA VAL A 185 3.51 8.55 17.17
C VAL A 185 2.92 9.61 16.26
N ARG A 186 3.80 10.29 15.54
CA ARG A 186 3.46 11.13 14.40
C ARG A 186 3.56 10.30 13.13
N LEU A 187 2.43 10.08 12.48
CA LEU A 187 2.35 9.38 11.21
C LEU A 187 2.40 10.36 10.06
N HIS A 188 3.35 10.17 9.15
CA HIS A 188 3.34 10.79 7.83
C HIS A 188 2.69 9.84 6.85
N ALA A 189 1.47 10.15 6.42
CA ALA A 189 0.67 9.20 5.67
C ALA A 189 -0.06 9.83 4.48
N THR A 190 -0.11 9.07 3.39
CA THR A 190 -0.96 9.37 2.25
C THR A 190 -2.36 8.84 2.52
N VAL A 191 -3.38 9.67 2.30
CA VAL A 191 -4.78 9.24 2.48
C VAL A 191 -5.21 8.39 1.29
N HIS A 192 -5.37 7.09 1.52
CA HIS A 192 -5.89 6.15 0.55
C HIS A 192 -7.36 5.81 0.81
N VAL A 193 -7.95 5.10 -0.14
CA VAL A 193 -9.34 4.71 -0.11
C VAL A 193 -9.41 3.21 -0.34
N ASP A 194 -10.09 2.49 0.55
CA ASP A 194 -10.25 1.05 0.53
C ASP A 194 -11.72 0.64 0.41
N HIS A 195 -11.97 -0.63 0.10
CA HIS A 195 -13.31 -1.21 0.13
C HIS A 195 -13.79 -1.39 1.57
N LEU A 196 -15.11 -1.47 1.76
CA LEU A 196 -15.64 -1.85 3.05
C LEU A 196 -15.19 -3.28 3.39
N PRO A 197 -14.76 -3.55 4.64
CA PRO A 197 -14.53 -4.92 5.10
C PRO A 197 -15.76 -5.79 4.77
N GLU A 198 -15.52 -7.05 4.38
CA GLU A 198 -16.55 -8.08 4.11
C GLU A 198 -17.31 -7.99 2.78
N ARG A 199 -17.08 -6.99 1.93
CA ARG A 199 -17.82 -6.87 0.65
C ARG A 199 -16.92 -7.00 -0.56
N THR A 200 -17.24 -7.96 -1.43
CA THR A 200 -16.58 -8.13 -2.72
C THR A 200 -16.96 -7.01 -3.69
N PHE A 201 -16.00 -6.68 -4.57
CA PHE A 201 -15.91 -5.50 -5.41
C PHE A 201 -17.10 -5.23 -6.35
N ASP A 202 -17.91 -6.25 -6.66
CA ASP A 202 -18.73 -6.21 -7.88
C ASP A 202 -19.95 -5.27 -7.83
N LYS A 203 -20.38 -4.78 -6.65
CA LYS A 203 -21.59 -3.93 -6.56
C LYS A 203 -21.59 -2.81 -5.50
N ASP A 204 -20.69 -2.80 -4.51
CA ASP A 204 -20.64 -1.71 -3.52
C ASP A 204 -19.68 -0.61 -3.98
N THR A 205 -20.18 0.62 -4.11
CA THR A 205 -19.39 1.80 -4.50
C THR A 205 -18.87 2.60 -3.30
N ARG A 206 -19.32 2.29 -2.08
CA ARG A 206 -18.85 2.94 -0.86
C ARG A 206 -17.43 2.50 -0.54
N ARG A 207 -16.69 3.40 0.09
CA ARG A 207 -15.28 3.19 0.39
C ARG A 207 -14.94 3.76 1.76
N VAL A 208 -13.97 3.16 2.41
CA VAL A 208 -13.38 3.64 3.67
C VAL A 208 -12.09 4.40 3.37
N MET A 209 -11.75 5.39 4.19
CA MET A 209 -10.44 6.03 4.11
C MET A 209 -9.46 5.26 4.97
N ILE A 210 -8.26 5.04 4.44
CA ILE A 210 -7.16 4.40 5.15
C ILE A 210 -5.92 5.28 5.04
N LEU A 211 -5.02 5.19 5.99
CA LEU A 211 -3.75 5.91 5.98
C LEU A 211 -2.67 4.95 5.48
N ARG A 212 -2.03 5.26 4.35
CA ARG A 212 -0.83 4.55 3.94
C ARG A 212 0.37 5.28 4.52
N VAL A 213 1.06 4.63 5.45
CA VAL A 213 2.15 5.27 6.19
C VAL A 213 3.42 5.29 5.36
N GLU A 214 3.96 6.48 5.13
CA GLU A 214 5.21 6.73 4.42
C GLU A 214 6.37 7.02 5.38
N GLY A 215 6.07 7.39 6.63
CA GLY A 215 7.05 7.61 7.70
C GLY A 215 6.41 7.72 9.07
N ILE A 216 7.19 7.45 10.11
CA ILE A 216 6.75 7.49 11.50
C ILE A 216 7.83 8.17 12.34
N GLU A 217 7.42 9.09 13.19
CA GLU A 217 8.26 9.72 14.21
C GLU A 217 7.65 9.44 15.59
N MET A 218 8.48 9.05 16.57
CA MET A 218 8.03 8.94 17.95
C MET A 218 7.78 10.33 18.52
N LEU A 219 6.62 10.54 19.16
CA LEU A 219 6.32 11.80 19.84
C LEU A 219 6.85 11.80 21.28
N ASP A 220 6.97 10.62 21.87
CA ASP A 220 7.58 10.40 23.18
C ASP A 220 8.87 9.57 23.04
N GLU A 221 9.99 10.09 23.54
CA GLU A 221 11.11 9.25 24.01
C GLU A 221 11.08 9.19 25.55
N PRO A 222 11.62 8.13 26.14
CA PRO A 222 10.87 7.08 26.83
C PRO A 222 10.09 7.62 28.04
N ALA A 223 8.84 8.00 27.86
CA ALA A 223 7.95 8.29 28.99
C ALA A 223 6.56 7.77 28.68
N THR A 224 6.04 6.98 29.63
CA THR A 224 4.67 6.48 29.72
C THR A 224 4.23 5.51 28.63
N HIS A 225 4.66 4.26 28.76
CA HIS A 225 3.81 3.14 28.36
C HIS A 225 2.46 3.30 29.06
N PHE A 226 1.38 3.45 28.30
CA PHE A 226 0.02 3.30 28.82
C PHE A 226 -0.23 1.80 29.08
N ASP A 227 0.38 1.25 30.14
CA ASP A 227 0.28 -0.18 30.49
C ASP A 227 -1.11 -0.59 31.01
N ASP A 228 -1.95 0.38 31.39
CA ASP A 228 -3.28 0.11 31.98
C ASP A 228 -4.42 0.51 31.05
N VAL A 229 -4.40 0.00 29.83
CA VAL A 229 -5.58 0.04 28.97
C VAL A 229 -6.04 -1.37 28.63
N THR A 230 -6.79 -1.95 29.56
CA THR A 230 -7.54 -3.19 29.34
C THR A 230 -8.72 -2.89 28.42
N TRP A 231 -8.54 -3.10 27.12
CA TRP A 231 -9.66 -3.11 26.17
C TRP A 231 -9.99 -4.54 25.76
N THR A 232 -11.24 -4.92 25.99
CA THR A 232 -11.86 -6.11 25.41
C THR A 232 -12.12 -5.86 23.92
N SER A 233 -11.15 -6.18 23.08
CA SER A 233 -11.35 -6.27 21.64
C SER A 233 -12.12 -7.55 21.31
N GLU A 234 -13.45 -7.52 21.40
CA GLU A 234 -14.19 -8.24 20.38
C GLU A 234 -14.26 -7.32 19.16
N PRO A 235 -13.75 -7.74 17.98
CA PRO A 235 -14.03 -7.00 16.76
C PRO A 235 -15.55 -6.90 16.62
N SER A 236 -16.07 -5.68 16.44
CA SER A 236 -17.51 -5.44 16.28
C SER A 236 -18.06 -5.90 14.92
N TRP A 237 -17.42 -6.87 14.30
CA TRP A 237 -17.88 -7.54 13.09
C TRP A 237 -17.92 -9.05 13.39
N ARG A 238 -19.11 -9.51 13.77
CA ARG A 238 -19.58 -10.89 13.64
C ARG A 238 -20.85 -10.85 12.81
#